data_AF-A0A968JVW5-F1
#
_entry.id   AF-A0A968JVW5-F1
#
_cell.length_a   1.000
_cell.length_b   1.000
_cell.length_c   1.000
_cell.angle_alpha   90.00
_cell.angle_beta   90.00
_cell.angle_gamma   90.00
#
_symmetry.space_group_name_H-M   'P 1'
#
loop_
_entity.id
_entity.type
_entity.pdbx_description
1 polymer ?
#
loop_
_entity_poly.entity_id
_entity_poly.type
_entity_poly.pdbx_seq_one_letter_code
_entity_poly.pdbx_strand_id
1 'polypeptide(L)'
;MNTKRSIIQNAGLIIGPVLAMLILLFFDPGPEKDEIGKMAAIVTLVAIWWITESIPLAVTSLLPLVLFPLFGIASPNDIAKPYMNSIIFLYIGGFFDCPCYGKMESA
;
A
#
# COMPACT_ATOMS: atom_id res chain seq x y z
N MET A 1 11.76 -18.91 -12.98
CA MET A 1 10.57 -18.07 -12.73
C MET A 1 9.32 -18.90 -13.00
N ASN A 2 8.83 -19.61 -11.99
CA ASN A 2 7.62 -20.43 -12.08
C ASN A 2 6.60 -19.83 -11.12
N THR A 3 5.92 -18.79 -11.58
CA THR A 3 4.97 -18.01 -10.77
C THR A 3 3.67 -18.80 -10.63
N LYS A 4 3.63 -19.82 -9.77
CA LYS A 4 2.34 -20.41 -9.36
C LYS A 4 1.62 -19.39 -8.46
N ARG A 5 0.96 -18.40 -9.08
CA ARG A 5 0.05 -17.51 -8.35
C ARG A 5 -1.06 -18.35 -7.76
N SER A 6 -1.29 -18.21 -6.45
CA SER A 6 -2.42 -18.86 -5.80
C SER A 6 -3.73 -18.26 -6.33
N ILE A 7 -4.79 -19.07 -6.38
CA ILE A 7 -6.13 -18.61 -6.81
C ILE A 7 -6.57 -17.38 -6.00
N ILE A 8 -6.18 -17.33 -4.72
CA ILE A 8 -6.46 -16.22 -3.80
C ILE A 8 -5.75 -14.92 -4.22
N GLN A 9 -4.51 -15.00 -4.71
CA GLN A 9 -3.75 -13.83 -5.19
C GLN A 9 -4.29 -13.29 -6.51
N ASN A 10 -4.70 -14.19 -7.42
CA ASN A 10 -5.34 -13.77 -8.67
C ASN A 10 -6.72 -13.16 -8.41
N ALA A 11 -7.49 -13.74 -7.48
CA ALA A 11 -8.77 -13.20 -7.07
C ALA A 11 -8.61 -11.82 -6.42
N GLY A 12 -7.64 -11.64 -5.51
CA GLY A 12 -7.40 -10.36 -4.85
C GLY A 12 -7.02 -9.21 -5.79
N LEU A 13 -6.30 -9.52 -6.88
CA LEU A 13 -5.92 -8.53 -7.90
C LEU A 13 -7.13 -7.95 -8.63
N ILE A 14 -8.19 -8.76 -8.82
CA ILE A 14 -9.44 -8.35 -9.48
C ILE A 14 -10.46 -7.81 -8.47
N ILE A 15 -10.59 -8.47 -7.31
CA ILE A 15 -11.55 -8.12 -6.25
C ILE A 15 -11.27 -6.73 -5.66
N GLY A 16 -9.99 -6.38 -5.45
CA GLY A 16 -9.59 -5.06 -4.95
C GLY A 16 -10.15 -3.88 -5.76
N PRO A 17 -9.83 -3.75 -7.07
CA PRO A 17 -10.32 -2.66 -7.90
C PRO A 17 -11.84 -2.74 -8.13
N VAL A 18 -12.43 -3.93 -8.20
CA VAL A 18 -13.89 -4.08 -8.33
C VAL A 18 -14.62 -3.55 -7.09
N LEU A 19 -14.15 -3.88 -5.88
CA LEU A 19 -14.75 -3.35 -4.65
C LEU A 19 -14.50 -1.85 -4.48
N ALA A 20 -13.31 -1.36 -4.83
CA ALA A 20 -13.03 0.08 -4.83
C ALA A 20 -13.96 0.84 -5.79
N MET A 21 -14.17 0.30 -7.00
CA MET A 21 -15.09 0.86 -7.99
C MET A 21 -16.55 0.81 -7.52
N LEU A 22 -16.97 -0.28 -6.86
CA LEU A 22 -18.29 -0.36 -6.23
C LEU A 22 -18.46 0.68 -5.13
N ILE A 23 -17.45 0.90 -4.28
CA ILE A 23 -17.50 1.93 -3.24
C ILE A 23 -17.61 3.32 -3.87
N LEU A 24 -16.84 3.62 -4.91
CA LEU A 24 -16.95 4.91 -5.62
C LEU A 24 -18.31 5.15 -6.29
N LEU A 25 -18.99 4.08 -6.75
CA LEU A 25 -20.28 4.18 -7.45
C LEU A 25 -21.50 4.16 -6.52
N PHE A 26 -21.42 3.44 -5.40
CA PHE A 26 -22.56 3.23 -4.49
C PHE A 26 -22.47 4.03 -3.19
N PHE A 27 -21.29 4.55 -2.83
CA PHE A 27 -21.12 5.38 -1.64
C PHE A 27 -21.12 6.85 -2.04
N ASP A 28 -22.31 7.47 -2.00
CA ASP A 28 -22.48 8.92 -2.15
C ASP A 28 -22.68 9.55 -0.77
N PRO A 29 -21.61 10.02 -0.10
CA PRO A 29 -21.71 10.71 1.19
C PRO A 29 -22.26 12.15 1.07
N GLY A 30 -22.83 12.54 -0.08
CA GLY A 30 -23.33 13.87 -0.37
C GLY A 30 -22.28 14.80 -1.02
N PRO A 31 -22.73 15.86 -1.72
CA PRO A 31 -21.91 16.71 -2.59
C PRO A 31 -20.78 17.48 -1.88
N GLU A 32 -20.79 17.54 -0.55
CA GLU A 32 -19.79 18.24 0.27
C GLU A 32 -18.68 17.29 0.80
N LYS A 33 -18.84 15.96 0.66
CA LYS A 33 -17.97 14.95 1.31
C LYS A 33 -17.43 13.88 0.37
N ASP A 34 -17.33 14.18 -0.91
CA ASP A 34 -16.82 13.28 -1.96
C ASP A 34 -15.41 12.70 -1.65
N GLU A 35 -14.59 13.44 -0.88
CA GLU A 35 -13.29 12.99 -0.39
C GLU A 35 -13.36 11.72 0.47
N ILE A 36 -14.41 11.58 1.29
CA ILE A 36 -14.57 10.45 2.21
C ILE A 36 -14.81 9.14 1.43
N GLY A 37 -15.61 9.19 0.37
CA GLY A 37 -15.88 8.04 -0.49
C GLY A 37 -14.62 7.56 -1.20
N LYS A 38 -13.81 8.50 -1.71
CA LYS A 38 -12.53 8.20 -2.36
C LYS A 38 -11.51 7.63 -1.37
N MET A 39 -11.42 8.18 -0.15
CA MET A 39 -10.57 7.63 0.90
C MET A 39 -10.96 6.19 1.27
N ALA A 40 -12.25 5.94 1.47
CA ALA A 40 -12.77 4.61 1.79
C ALA A 40 -12.43 3.60 0.67
N ALA A 41 -12.62 3.98 -0.60
CA ALA A 41 -12.30 3.12 -1.74
C ALA A 41 -10.81 2.73 -1.78
N ILE A 42 -9.90 3.70 -1.56
CA ILE A 42 -8.45 3.46 -1.54
C ILE A 42 -8.07 2.55 -0.37
N VAL A 43 -8.60 2.81 0.83
CA VAL A 43 -8.30 2.00 2.03
C VAL A 43 -8.79 0.57 1.85
N THR A 44 -10.00 0.36 1.32
CA THR A 44 -10.52 -0.97 1.03
C THR A 44 -9.65 -1.72 0.01
N LEU A 45 -9.22 -1.05 -1.05
CA LEU A 45 -8.32 -1.64 -2.05
C LEU A 45 -7.01 -2.11 -1.41
N VAL A 46 -6.38 -1.25 -0.62
CA VAL A 46 -5.12 -1.54 0.07
C VAL A 46 -5.29 -2.67 1.09
N ALA A 47 -6.40 -2.68 1.84
CA ALA A 47 -6.71 -3.74 2.80
C ALA A 47 -6.89 -5.11 2.11
N ILE A 48 -7.61 -5.15 0.98
CA ILE A 48 -7.80 -6.39 0.21
C ILE A 48 -6.45 -6.89 -0.31
N TRP A 49 -5.60 -6.01 -0.85
CA TRP A 49 -4.28 -6.40 -1.36
C TRP A 49 -3.29 -6.77 -0.26
N TRP A 50 -3.44 -6.26 0.96
CA TRP A 50 -2.71 -6.74 2.14
C TRP A 50 -3.13 -8.15 2.54
N ILE A 51 -4.44 -8.43 2.64
CA ILE A 51 -4.95 -9.75 3.08
C ILE A 51 -4.66 -10.83 2.02
N THR A 52 -4.78 -10.48 0.74
CA THR A 52 -4.63 -11.45 -0.36
C THR A 52 -3.19 -11.63 -0.81
N GLU A 53 -2.26 -10.81 -0.30
CA GLU A 53 -0.85 -10.77 -0.72
C GLU A 53 -0.69 -10.82 -2.25
N SER A 54 -1.58 -10.13 -2.97
CA SER A 54 -1.63 -10.14 -4.44
C SER A 54 -0.41 -9.46 -5.07
N ILE A 55 0.18 -8.51 -4.34
CA ILE A 55 1.35 -7.71 -4.68
C ILE A 55 2.29 -7.74 -3.46
N PRO A 56 3.63 -7.64 -3.62
CA PRO A 56 4.54 -7.52 -2.48
C PRO A 56 4.08 -6.46 -1.49
N LEU A 57 4.04 -6.81 -0.20
CA LEU A 57 3.54 -5.94 0.88
C LEU A 57 4.17 -4.55 0.86
N ALA A 58 5.46 -4.45 0.51
CA ALA A 58 6.17 -3.18 0.36
C ALA A 58 5.53 -2.25 -0.69
N VAL A 59 5.10 -2.80 -1.83
CA VAL A 59 4.47 -2.02 -2.91
C VAL A 59 3.03 -1.63 -2.54
N THR A 60 2.28 -2.52 -1.90
CA THR A 60 0.92 -2.23 -1.43
C THR A 60 0.90 -1.11 -0.37
N SER A 61 1.92 -1.03 0.49
CA SER A 61 2.05 0.06 1.48
C SER A 61 2.42 1.41 0.85
N LEU A 62 2.99 1.43 -0.35
CA LEU A 62 3.31 2.66 -1.11
C LEU A 62 2.14 3.14 -1.97
N LEU A 63 1.14 2.29 -2.21
CA LEU A 63 -0.03 2.63 -3.03
C LEU A 63 -0.78 3.91 -2.58
N PRO A 64 -1.05 4.10 -1.27
CA PRO A 64 -1.74 5.30 -0.78
C PRO A 64 -0.98 6.59 -1.12
N LEU A 65 0.36 6.55 -1.13
CA LEU A 65 1.21 7.70 -1.43
C LEU A 65 0.95 8.26 -2.85
N VAL A 66 0.58 7.39 -3.79
CA VAL A 66 0.30 7.77 -5.18
C VAL A 66 -1.19 7.99 -5.42
N LEU A 67 -2.06 7.15 -4.83
CA LEU A 67 -3.50 7.22 -5.07
C LEU A 67 -4.13 8.45 -4.43
N PHE A 68 -3.79 8.79 -3.19
CA PHE A 68 -4.38 9.94 -2.51
C PHE A 68 -4.16 11.29 -3.23
N PRO A 69 -2.95 11.66 -3.70
CA PRO A 69 -2.79 12.89 -4.47
C PRO A 69 -3.43 12.82 -5.86
N LEU A 70 -3.52 11.62 -6.47
CA LEU A 70 -4.17 11.43 -7.77
C LEU A 70 -5.69 11.63 -7.69
N PHE A 71 -6.31 11.27 -6.56
CA PHE A 71 -7.74 11.51 -6.30
C PHE A 71 -8.03 12.89 -5.67
N GLY A 72 -7.01 13.72 -5.47
CA GLY A 72 -7.14 15.09 -4.96
C GLY A 72 -7.51 15.18 -3.48
N ILE A 73 -7.32 14.10 -2.71
CA ILE A 73 -7.72 14.01 -1.30
C ILE A 73 -6.74 14.77 -0.39
N ALA A 74 -5.44 14.67 -0.66
CA ALA A 74 -4.41 15.29 0.16
C ALA A 74 -3.15 15.63 -0.65
N SER A 75 -2.42 16.65 -0.18
CA SER A 75 -1.18 17.12 -0.80
C SER A 75 -0.09 16.04 -0.71
N PRO A 76 0.70 15.80 -1.76
CA PRO A 76 1.76 14.78 -1.76
C PRO A 76 2.80 15.02 -0.64
N ASN A 77 3.05 16.28 -0.29
CA ASN A 77 3.97 16.64 0.79
C ASN A 77 3.48 16.19 2.17
N ASP A 78 2.16 16.22 2.41
CA ASP A 78 1.61 15.83 3.71
C ASP A 78 1.56 14.31 3.87
N ILE A 79 1.33 13.59 2.78
CA ILE A 79 1.26 12.13 2.78
C ILE A 79 2.66 11.50 2.82
N ALA A 80 3.69 12.17 2.29
CA ALA A 80 5.07 11.67 2.32
C ALA A 80 5.72 11.76 3.71
N LYS A 81 5.31 12.70 4.56
CA LYS A 81 5.85 12.88 5.93
C LYS A 81 5.90 11.60 6.77
N PRO A 82 4.81 10.80 6.90
CA PRO A 82 4.83 9.57 7.69
C PRO A 82 5.77 8.48 7.13
N TYR A 83 6.07 8.49 5.83
CA TYR A 83 6.99 7.52 5.21
C TYR A 83 8.46 7.81 5.54
N MET A 84 8.79 9.03 5.98
CA MET A 84 10.14 9.49 6.29
C MET A 84 10.35 9.66 7.80
N ASN A 85 9.70 8.84 8.62
CA ASN A 85 9.84 8.89 10.07
C ASN A 85 11.22 8.38 10.51
N SER A 86 11.83 9.02 11.51
CA SER A 86 13.11 8.60 12.10
C SER A 86 13.14 7.14 12.53
N ILE A 87 12.01 6.58 12.96
CA ILE A 87 11.87 5.16 13.32
C ILE A 87 12.11 4.26 12.09
N ILE A 88 11.60 4.63 10.92
CA ILE A 88 11.81 3.85 9.67
C ILE A 88 13.30 3.88 9.30
N PHE A 89 13.95 5.04 9.40
CA PHE A 89 15.39 5.18 9.19
C PHE A 89 16.22 4.39 10.21
N LEU A 90 15.78 4.35 11.47
CA LEU A 90 16.42 3.54 12.51
C LEU A 90 16.34 2.04 12.19
N TYR A 91 15.19 1.55 11.73
CA TYR A 91 15.06 0.17 11.27
C TYR A 91 15.99 -0.12 10.08
N ILE A 92 16.00 0.74 9.06
CA ILE A 92 16.88 0.58 7.89
C ILE A 92 18.36 0.58 8.31
N GLY A 93 18.78 1.52 9.15
CA GLY A 93 20.14 1.60 9.68
C GLY A 93 20.54 0.39 10.52
N GLY A 94 19.62 -0.12 11.36
CA GLY A 94 19.84 -1.33 12.16
C GLY A 94 19.95 -2.62 11.34
N PHE A 95 19.28 -2.70 10.20
CA PHE A 95 19.49 -3.81 9.25
C PHE A 95 20.82 -3.67 8.49
N PHE A 96 21.26 -2.45 8.21
CA PHE A 96 22.51 -2.18 7.48
C PHE A 96 23.77 -2.38 8.33
N ASP A 97 23.71 -2.00 9.62
CA ASP A 97 24.82 -2.08 10.57
C ASP A 97 24.96 -3.46 11.23
N CYS A 98 24.16 -4.47 10.86
CA CYS A 98 24.29 -5.80 11.41
C CYS A 98 25.72 -6.35 11.12
N PRO A 99 26.59 -6.53 12.14
CA PRO A 99 28.00 -6.84 11.93
C PRO A 99 28.27 -8.21 11.30
N CYS A 100 27.22 -9.01 11.05
CA CYS A 100 27.30 -10.36 10.51
C CYS A 100 27.47 -10.42 8.98
N TYR A 101 27.35 -9.32 8.25
CA TYR A 101 27.49 -9.36 6.78
C TYR A 101 28.96 -9.55 6.33
N GLY A 102 29.93 -9.05 7.09
CA GLY A 102 31.36 -9.20 6.77
C GLY A 102 31.98 -10.54 7.17
N LYS A 103 31.23 -11.46 7.79
CA LYS A 103 31.75 -12.73 8.32
C LYS A 103 31.37 -13.99 7.52
N MET A 104 30.65 -13.84 6.40
CA MET A 104 30.23 -14.96 5.56
C MET A 104 31.11 -15.21 4.33
N GLU A 105 32.00 -14.30 3.96
CA GLU A 105 32.90 -14.46 2.79
C GLU A 105 34.25 -15.12 3.15
N SER A 106 34.47 -15.44 4.43
CA SER A 106 35.75 -15.99 4.93
C SER A 106 35.58 -17.29 5.74
N ALA A 107 34.53 -18.07 5.51
CA ALA A 107 34.34 -19.40 6.10
C ALA A 107 33.98 -20.45 5.05
#